data_AF-A0AAJ0FNP3-F1
#
_entry.id   AF-A0AAJ0FNP3-F1
#
_cell.length_a   1.000
_cell.length_b   1.000
_cell.length_c   1.000
_cell.angle_alpha   90.00
_cell.angle_beta   90.00
_cell.angle_gamma   90.00
#
_symmetry.space_group_name_H-M   'P 1'
#
loop_
_entity.id
_entity.type
_entity.pdbx_description
1 polymer ?
#
loop_
_entity_poly.entity_id
_entity_poly.type
_entity_poly.pdbx_seq_one_letter_code
_entity_poly.pdbx_strand_id
1 'polypeptide(L)'
;MPLPSPENFDGRLEAKRFGWILQDSSWNEWYKIHGGCGLSRRLLHLVSQITYCAARFHQYPETFTTPTTVEYLERYLKEMRQWNGESTTDWEAAKMNPPEIDMIRTLPEGYVISSSNAMINATAEAWRIAVIIYLQCRLLRLSRNDAQVLANMSDLAKCISIMPTSGDLFTAQAPLFPVFLLGMLATEPQHKETARKWFEAVAETPARNSVPVLYESLKRIWSWIDRELVMTDFMVVEPHTLIKDRRSWWEDVVARIYETEDQVLCLT
;
A
#
# COMPACT_ATOMS: atom_id res chain seq x y z
N MET A 1 4.28 -6.70 -14.50
CA MET A 1 5.07 -7.19 -15.66
C MET A 1 6.54 -6.98 -15.35
N PRO A 2 7.41 -7.97 -15.59
CA PRO A 2 8.85 -7.80 -15.40
C PRO A 2 9.38 -6.68 -16.29
N LEU A 3 10.34 -5.89 -15.78
CA LEU A 3 10.98 -4.87 -16.59
C LEU A 3 11.78 -5.52 -17.74
N PRO A 4 11.87 -4.86 -18.92
CA PRO A 4 12.74 -5.27 -20.01
C PRO A 4 14.18 -5.49 -19.54
N SER A 5 14.94 -6.32 -20.26
CA SER A 5 16.36 -6.53 -19.96
C SER A 5 17.09 -5.18 -19.88
N PRO A 6 18.14 -5.09 -19.06
CA PRO A 6 18.82 -3.81 -18.84
C PRO A 6 19.35 -3.15 -20.14
N GLU A 7 19.70 -3.96 -21.14
CA GLU A 7 20.16 -3.53 -22.47
C GLU A 7 19.08 -2.84 -23.31
N ASN A 8 17.81 -3.20 -23.12
CA ASN A 8 16.68 -2.68 -23.90
C ASN A 8 15.85 -1.65 -23.12
N PHE A 9 16.32 -1.26 -21.93
CA PHE A 9 15.55 -0.47 -20.99
C PHE A 9 15.83 1.04 -21.14
N ASP A 10 14.82 1.80 -21.58
CA ASP A 10 14.85 3.27 -21.52
C ASP A 10 14.24 3.78 -20.20
N GLY A 11 15.10 4.11 -19.24
CA GLY A 11 14.67 4.62 -17.94
C GLY A 11 13.99 5.99 -17.97
N ARG A 12 14.26 6.82 -18.99
CA ARG A 12 13.57 8.11 -19.12
C ARG A 12 12.16 7.92 -19.65
N LEU A 13 11.97 6.99 -20.57
CA LEU A 13 10.65 6.63 -21.08
C LEU A 13 9.81 5.96 -19.99
N GLU A 14 10.38 4.97 -19.29
CA GLU A 14 9.64 4.24 -18.25
C GLU A 14 9.28 5.14 -17.06
N ALA A 15 10.17 6.05 -16.65
CA ALA A 15 9.86 7.04 -15.61
C ALA A 15 8.72 7.99 -16.00
N LYS A 16 8.45 8.16 -17.30
CA LYS A 16 7.35 9.00 -17.83
C LYS A 16 6.09 8.19 -18.18
N ARG A 17 6.13 6.86 -18.13
CA ARG A 17 5.05 5.97 -18.58
C ARG A 17 3.69 6.31 -18.01
N PHE A 18 3.66 6.72 -16.74
CA PHE A 18 2.44 7.09 -16.02
C PHE A 18 2.32 8.59 -15.75
N GLY A 19 3.14 9.42 -16.40
CA GLY A 19 3.07 10.88 -16.26
C GLY A 19 1.72 11.47 -16.71
N TRP A 20 1.01 10.77 -17.59
CA TRP A 20 -0.35 11.13 -18.01
C TRP A 20 -1.37 11.15 -16.87
N ILE A 21 -1.12 10.43 -15.76
CA ILE A 21 -2.00 10.45 -14.57
C ILE A 21 -2.13 11.86 -14.00
N LEU A 22 -1.10 12.70 -14.17
CA LEU A 22 -1.03 14.06 -13.64
C LEU A 22 -1.24 15.13 -14.73
N GLN A 23 -1.50 14.73 -15.98
CA GLN A 23 -1.71 15.69 -17.07
C GLN A 23 -2.97 16.55 -16.85
N ASP A 24 -2.89 17.79 -17.30
CA ASP A 24 -4.00 18.74 -17.44
C ASP A 24 -4.80 19.05 -16.17
N SER A 25 -4.24 18.74 -15.00
CA SER A 25 -4.89 18.94 -13.70
C SER A 25 -4.08 19.95 -12.87
N SER A 26 -4.76 20.88 -12.21
CA SER A 26 -4.12 21.81 -11.27
C SER A 26 -3.56 21.06 -10.06
N TRP A 27 -2.61 21.67 -9.35
CA TRP A 27 -1.90 21.01 -8.24
C TRP A 27 -2.84 20.43 -7.17
N ASN A 28 -3.92 21.13 -6.83
CA ASN A 28 -4.95 20.65 -5.91
C ASN A 28 -5.70 19.40 -6.43
N GLU A 29 -5.99 19.31 -7.72
CA GLU A 29 -6.68 18.14 -8.31
C GLU A 29 -5.83 16.88 -8.25
N TRP A 30 -4.50 16.99 -8.20
CA TRP A 30 -3.63 15.82 -8.03
C TRP A 30 -3.83 15.12 -6.69
N TYR A 31 -4.18 15.86 -5.63
CA TYR A 31 -4.38 15.34 -4.27
C TYR A 31 -5.84 15.09 -3.92
N LYS A 32 -6.76 15.39 -4.84
CA LYS A 32 -8.19 15.15 -4.63
C LYS A 32 -8.46 13.65 -4.62
N ILE A 33 -9.22 13.19 -3.63
CA ILE A 33 -9.68 11.81 -3.56
C ILE A 33 -10.75 11.61 -4.63
N HIS A 34 -10.54 10.63 -5.50
CA HIS A 34 -11.52 10.29 -6.53
C HIS A 34 -12.37 9.09 -6.10
N GLY A 35 -13.69 9.28 -6.13
CA GLY A 35 -14.65 8.33 -5.59
C GLY A 35 -14.75 6.98 -6.31
N GLY A 36 -14.05 6.79 -7.44
CA GLY A 36 -13.94 5.47 -8.09
C GLY A 36 -12.85 4.58 -7.50
N CYS A 37 -11.79 5.17 -6.92
CA CYS A 37 -10.61 4.43 -6.46
C CYS A 37 -10.34 4.57 -4.95
N GLY A 38 -10.92 5.59 -4.30
CA GLY A 38 -10.69 5.86 -2.88
C GLY A 38 -9.31 6.45 -2.57
N LEU A 39 -8.58 6.92 -3.60
CA LEU A 39 -7.29 7.60 -3.45
C LEU A 39 -7.12 8.71 -4.50
N SER A 40 -6.08 9.52 -4.32
CA SER A 40 -5.71 10.62 -5.21
C SER A 40 -4.80 10.19 -6.36
N ARG A 41 -4.86 10.91 -7.48
CA ARG A 41 -3.99 10.67 -8.66
C ARG A 41 -2.51 10.72 -8.31
N ARG A 42 -2.14 11.63 -7.41
CA ARG A 42 -0.76 11.75 -6.93
C ARG A 42 -0.29 10.49 -6.22
N LEU A 43 -1.14 9.87 -5.40
CA LEU A 43 -0.77 8.64 -4.69
C LEU A 43 -0.57 7.49 -5.68
N LEU A 44 -1.45 7.36 -6.68
CA LEU A 44 -1.30 6.37 -7.75
C LEU A 44 0.00 6.58 -8.55
N HIS A 45 0.32 7.83 -8.86
CA HIS A 45 1.59 8.17 -9.51
C HIS A 45 2.80 7.78 -8.64
N LEU A 46 2.75 7.99 -7.32
CA LEU A 46 3.83 7.56 -6.42
C LEU A 46 4.02 6.04 -6.43
N VAL A 47 2.94 5.25 -6.48
CA VAL A 47 3.03 3.78 -6.62
C VAL A 47 3.84 3.39 -7.85
N SER A 48 3.60 4.06 -8.99
CA SER A 48 4.39 3.82 -10.21
C SER A 48 5.87 4.21 -10.05
N GLN A 49 6.16 5.31 -9.35
CA GLN A 49 7.54 5.75 -9.08
C GLN A 49 8.28 4.75 -8.18
N ILE A 50 7.63 4.28 -7.12
CA ILE A 50 8.19 3.24 -6.22
C ILE A 50 8.48 1.96 -7.00
N THR A 51 7.51 1.53 -7.80
CA THR A 51 7.61 0.35 -8.66
C THR A 51 8.78 0.44 -9.63
N TYR A 52 8.88 1.56 -10.35
CA TYR A 52 9.99 1.82 -11.27
C TYR A 52 11.33 1.81 -10.54
N CYS A 53 11.43 2.53 -9.41
CA CYS A 53 12.64 2.58 -8.60
C CYS A 53 13.06 1.20 -8.10
N ALA A 54 12.12 0.41 -7.56
CA ALA A 54 12.39 -0.91 -7.03
C ALA A 54 12.90 -1.85 -8.12
N ALA A 55 12.23 -1.87 -9.26
CA ALA A 55 12.63 -2.74 -10.35
C ALA A 55 13.97 -2.30 -10.99
N ARG A 56 14.26 -1.00 -11.03
CA ARG A 56 15.59 -0.51 -11.43
C ARG A 56 16.68 -0.89 -10.46
N PHE A 57 16.38 -0.80 -9.18
CA PHE A 57 17.31 -1.18 -8.14
C PHE A 57 17.60 -2.68 -8.14
N HIS A 58 16.61 -3.50 -8.49
CA HIS A 58 16.81 -4.92 -8.69
C HIS A 58 17.73 -5.22 -9.90
N GLN A 59 17.59 -4.49 -11.00
CA GLN A 59 18.43 -4.65 -12.20
C GLN A 59 19.88 -4.17 -12.01
N TYR A 60 20.07 -3.05 -11.30
CA TYR A 60 21.37 -2.40 -11.14
C TYR A 60 21.62 -1.96 -9.69
N PRO A 61 21.90 -2.90 -8.77
CA PRO A 61 22.08 -2.58 -7.36
C PRO A 61 23.28 -1.65 -7.10
N GLU A 62 24.35 -1.76 -7.90
CA GLU A 62 25.59 -0.99 -7.71
C GLU A 62 25.52 0.46 -8.20
N THR A 63 24.73 0.75 -9.24
CA THR A 63 24.63 2.09 -9.82
C THR A 63 23.40 2.85 -9.34
N PHE A 64 22.59 2.26 -8.45
CA PHE A 64 21.40 2.89 -7.92
C PHE A 64 21.79 4.00 -6.92
N THR A 65 22.15 5.15 -7.48
CA THR A 65 22.46 6.39 -6.76
C THR A 65 21.18 6.97 -6.18
N THR A 66 20.69 6.49 -5.04
CA THR A 66 19.33 6.89 -4.60
C THR A 66 18.97 6.81 -3.11
N PRO A 67 19.88 6.84 -2.11
CA PRO A 67 19.45 7.12 -0.73
C PRO A 67 18.54 8.36 -0.68
N THR A 68 18.92 9.44 -1.36
CA THR A 68 18.17 10.71 -1.39
C THR A 68 16.79 10.60 -2.04
N THR A 69 16.60 9.81 -3.10
CA THR A 69 15.27 9.68 -3.74
C THR A 69 14.36 8.79 -2.92
N VAL A 70 14.86 7.71 -2.32
CA VAL A 70 14.04 6.83 -1.49
C VAL A 70 13.62 7.57 -0.21
N GLU A 71 14.56 8.26 0.44
CA GLU A 71 14.27 9.14 1.60
C GLU A 71 13.28 10.25 1.24
N TYR A 72 13.42 10.85 0.05
CA TYR A 72 12.47 11.84 -0.45
C TYR A 72 11.07 11.25 -0.60
N LEU A 73 10.93 10.09 -1.25
CA LEU A 73 9.63 9.43 -1.45
C LEU A 73 8.99 9.03 -0.12
N GLU A 74 9.76 8.48 0.81
CA GLU A 74 9.28 8.10 2.13
C GLU A 74 8.78 9.32 2.92
N ARG A 75 9.60 10.38 3.01
CA ARG A 75 9.19 11.64 3.66
C ARG A 75 7.96 12.22 3.00
N TYR A 76 7.95 12.27 1.67
CA TYR A 76 6.83 12.80 0.91
C TYR A 76 5.53 12.06 1.21
N LEU A 77 5.54 10.72 1.26
CA LEU A 77 4.36 9.93 1.61
C LEU A 77 3.90 10.15 3.06
N LYS A 78 4.84 10.29 4.01
CA LYS A 78 4.54 10.58 5.41
C LYS A 78 3.84 11.94 5.57
N GLU A 79 4.28 12.93 4.80
CA GLU A 79 3.74 14.31 4.83
C GLU A 79 2.54 14.51 3.89
N MET A 80 2.30 13.61 2.95
CA MET A 80 1.26 13.74 1.94
C MET A 80 -0.13 13.88 2.56
N ARG A 81 -0.91 14.81 2.02
CA ARG A 81 -2.35 14.95 2.29
C ARG A 81 -3.14 14.58 1.06
N GLN A 82 -4.33 14.03 1.30
CA GLN A 82 -5.36 13.85 0.30
C GLN A 82 -6.58 14.61 0.78
N TRP A 83 -7.38 15.16 -0.13
CA TRP A 83 -8.54 15.94 0.27
C TRP A 83 -9.80 15.43 -0.41
N ASN A 84 -10.88 15.39 0.37
CA ASN A 84 -12.19 15.00 -0.10
C ASN A 84 -12.89 16.24 -0.69
N GLY A 85 -13.06 16.27 -2.00
CA GLY A 85 -13.75 17.40 -2.66
C GLY A 85 -15.26 17.44 -2.46
N GLU A 86 -15.85 16.43 -1.83
CA GLU A 86 -17.24 16.44 -1.36
C GLU A 86 -17.36 17.01 0.06
N SER A 87 -16.23 17.24 0.73
CA SER A 87 -16.20 17.88 2.05
C SER A 87 -16.32 19.41 1.94
N THR A 88 -16.67 20.05 3.04
CA THR A 88 -16.67 21.52 3.16
C THR A 88 -15.24 22.10 3.27
N THR A 89 -14.23 21.25 3.41
CA THR A 89 -12.83 21.64 3.57
C THR A 89 -12.16 21.73 2.21
N ASP A 90 -11.61 22.89 1.88
CA ASP A 90 -10.82 23.06 0.67
C ASP A 90 -9.41 22.47 0.80
N TRP A 91 -8.67 22.49 -0.31
CA TRP A 91 -7.32 21.94 -0.34
C TRP A 91 -6.34 22.66 0.61
N GLU A 92 -6.43 23.98 0.73
CA GLU A 92 -5.50 24.75 1.57
C GLU A 92 -5.71 24.42 3.05
N ALA A 93 -6.95 24.27 3.50
CA ALA A 93 -7.26 23.80 4.84
C ALA A 93 -6.83 22.33 5.05
N ALA A 94 -7.11 21.45 4.09
CA ALA A 94 -6.72 20.03 4.19
C ALA A 94 -5.21 19.83 4.28
N LYS A 95 -4.44 20.69 3.61
CA LYS A 95 -2.96 20.68 3.64
C LYS A 95 -2.40 21.03 5.02
N MET A 96 -3.07 21.90 5.77
CA MET A 96 -2.62 22.35 7.10
C MET A 96 -2.99 21.39 8.22
N ASN A 97 -3.95 20.49 7.98
CA ASN A 97 -4.38 19.51 8.97
C ASN A 97 -3.30 18.43 9.23
N PRO A 98 -3.29 17.82 10.43
CA PRO A 98 -2.51 16.61 10.66
C PRO A 98 -2.97 15.48 9.70
N PRO A 99 -2.14 14.44 9.49
CA PRO A 99 -2.57 13.25 8.76
C PRO A 99 -3.83 12.64 9.41
N GLU A 100 -4.70 12.07 8.59
CA GLU A 100 -5.96 11.46 9.08
C GLU A 100 -5.70 10.37 10.13
N ILE A 101 -4.58 9.64 10.02
CA ILE A 101 -4.21 8.60 10.99
C ILE A 101 -4.08 9.13 12.42
N ASP A 102 -3.67 10.38 12.61
CA ASP A 102 -3.51 10.95 13.97
C ASP A 102 -4.86 11.06 14.68
N MET A 103 -5.92 11.41 13.94
CA MET A 103 -7.29 11.37 14.47
C MET A 103 -7.74 9.92 14.70
N ILE A 104 -7.54 9.03 13.71
CA ILE A 104 -7.99 7.63 13.76
C ILE A 104 -7.39 6.87 14.95
N ARG A 105 -6.13 7.14 15.31
CA ARG A 105 -5.46 6.56 16.49
C ARG A 105 -6.18 6.89 17.80
N THR A 106 -6.86 8.04 17.89
CA THR A 106 -7.58 8.45 19.11
C THR A 106 -8.97 7.82 19.23
N LEU A 107 -9.48 7.18 18.18
CA LEU A 107 -10.81 6.57 18.19
C LEU A 107 -10.83 5.34 19.11
N PRO A 108 -11.92 5.15 19.88
CA PRO A 108 -12.04 4.01 20.78
C PRO A 108 -12.06 2.68 20.01
N GLU A 109 -11.81 1.58 20.71
CA GLU A 109 -12.01 0.24 20.16
C GLU A 109 -13.48 0.00 19.84
N GLY A 110 -13.76 -0.67 18.72
CA GLY A 110 -15.13 -0.92 18.25
C GLY A 110 -15.83 0.30 17.63
N TYR A 111 -15.15 1.43 17.46
CA TYR A 111 -15.70 2.57 16.72
C TYR A 111 -16.01 2.18 15.27
N VAL A 112 -17.18 2.56 14.76
CA VAL A 112 -17.58 2.35 13.37
C VAL A 112 -17.96 3.69 12.74
N ILE A 113 -17.39 3.98 11.58
CA ILE A 113 -17.67 5.19 10.81
C ILE A 113 -19.15 5.23 10.42
N SER A 114 -19.77 6.39 10.63
CA SER A 114 -21.18 6.64 10.34
C SER A 114 -21.44 7.75 9.31
N SER A 115 -20.40 8.30 8.68
CA SER A 115 -20.55 9.34 7.64
C SER A 115 -19.73 9.04 6.40
N SER A 116 -20.23 9.45 5.23
CA SER A 116 -19.55 9.26 3.95
C SER A 116 -18.20 9.98 3.90
N ASN A 117 -18.12 11.19 4.46
CA ASN A 117 -16.87 11.96 4.49
C ASN A 117 -15.77 11.24 5.29
N ALA A 118 -16.11 10.72 6.48
CA ALA A 118 -15.15 9.95 7.27
C ALA A 118 -14.76 8.64 6.57
N MET A 119 -15.70 7.99 5.85
CA MET A 119 -15.40 6.78 5.08
C MET A 119 -14.41 7.05 3.94
N ILE A 120 -14.61 8.14 3.19
CA ILE A 120 -13.71 8.59 2.12
C ILE A 120 -12.31 8.89 2.67
N ASN A 121 -12.23 9.65 3.77
CA ASN A 121 -10.95 10.04 4.36
C ASN A 121 -10.19 8.83 4.93
N ALA A 122 -10.86 7.96 5.69
CA ALA A 122 -10.25 6.76 6.24
C ALA A 122 -9.78 5.81 5.13
N THR A 123 -10.56 5.68 4.05
CA THR A 123 -10.19 4.87 2.87
C THR A 123 -8.93 5.40 2.21
N ALA A 124 -8.88 6.71 1.95
CA ALA A 124 -7.72 7.36 1.37
C ALA A 124 -6.49 7.22 2.26
N GLU A 125 -6.66 7.27 3.58
CA GLU A 125 -5.57 7.08 4.54
C GLU A 125 -5.07 5.62 4.56
N ALA A 126 -5.97 4.64 4.52
CA ALA A 126 -5.59 3.23 4.37
C ALA A 126 -4.74 3.01 3.10
N TRP A 127 -5.11 3.64 1.99
CA TRP A 127 -4.30 3.63 0.77
C TRP A 127 -2.93 4.29 0.97
N ARG A 128 -2.85 5.46 1.60
CA ARG A 128 -1.58 6.15 1.84
C ARG A 128 -0.62 5.28 2.67
N ILE A 129 -1.13 4.69 3.75
CA ILE A 129 -0.36 3.80 4.63
C ILE A 129 0.07 2.53 3.88
N ALA A 130 -0.82 1.92 3.09
CA ALA A 130 -0.46 0.77 2.26
C ALA A 130 0.68 1.08 1.29
N VAL A 131 0.72 2.28 0.71
CA VAL A 131 1.81 2.71 -0.19
C VAL A 131 3.12 2.96 0.58
N ILE A 132 3.05 3.44 1.82
CA ILE A 132 4.23 3.53 2.71
C ILE A 132 4.79 2.14 3.00
N ILE A 133 3.94 1.18 3.39
CA ILE A 133 4.34 -0.20 3.65
C ILE A 133 4.96 -0.81 2.39
N TYR A 134 4.33 -0.60 1.22
CA TYR A 134 4.85 -1.07 -0.05
C TYR A 134 6.23 -0.49 -0.38
N LEU A 135 6.44 0.82 -0.16
CA LEU A 135 7.76 1.45 -0.28
C LEU A 135 8.78 0.81 0.68
N GLN A 136 8.40 0.64 1.95
CA GLN A 136 9.26 0.08 2.99
C GLN A 136 9.69 -1.34 2.65
N CYS A 137 8.75 -2.19 2.30
CA CYS A 137 9.00 -3.59 2.00
C CYS A 137 9.74 -3.78 0.68
N ARG A 138 9.33 -3.09 -0.38
CA ARG A 138 9.85 -3.34 -1.73
C ARG A 138 11.11 -2.53 -2.03
N LEU A 139 11.08 -1.22 -1.80
CA LEU A 139 12.17 -0.31 -2.21
C LEU A 139 13.24 -0.17 -1.12
N LEU A 140 12.84 -0.01 0.15
CA LEU A 140 13.79 0.00 1.28
C LEU A 140 14.21 -1.41 1.71
N ARG A 141 13.58 -2.45 1.15
CA ARG A 141 13.83 -3.87 1.45
C ARG A 141 13.70 -4.20 2.94
N LEU A 142 12.89 -3.44 3.69
CA LEU A 142 12.61 -3.69 5.10
C LEU A 142 11.76 -4.95 5.23
N SER A 143 12.04 -5.72 6.27
CA SER A 143 11.36 -6.97 6.56
C SER A 143 9.92 -6.72 7.05
N ARG A 144 9.01 -7.69 6.90
CA ARG A 144 7.64 -7.62 7.48
C ARG A 144 7.62 -7.50 9.01
N ASN A 145 8.71 -7.91 9.67
CA ASN A 145 8.91 -7.80 11.11
C ASN A 145 9.68 -6.53 11.51
N ASP A 146 10.04 -5.66 10.56
CA ASP A 146 10.67 -4.38 10.89
C ASP A 146 9.70 -3.51 11.70
N ALA A 147 10.19 -2.87 12.76
CA ALA A 147 9.36 -2.09 13.68
C ALA A 147 8.59 -0.96 12.98
N GLN A 148 9.15 -0.34 11.94
CA GLN A 148 8.46 0.71 11.18
C GLN A 148 7.36 0.13 10.29
N VAL A 149 7.59 -1.06 9.72
CA VAL A 149 6.58 -1.77 8.93
C VAL A 149 5.44 -2.22 9.84
N LEU A 150 5.74 -2.79 11.00
CA LEU A 150 4.74 -3.20 12.01
C LEU A 150 3.89 -2.02 12.50
N ALA A 151 4.52 -0.88 12.81
CA ALA A 151 3.80 0.32 13.21
C ALA A 151 2.78 0.78 12.15
N ASN A 152 3.20 0.82 10.88
CA ASN A 152 2.30 1.16 9.77
C ASN A 152 1.22 0.08 9.54
N MET A 153 1.53 -1.21 9.73
CA MET A 153 0.52 -2.28 9.65
C MET A 153 -0.54 -2.15 10.74
N SER A 154 -0.14 -1.76 11.96
CA SER A 154 -1.08 -1.47 13.05
C SER A 154 -1.98 -0.26 12.74
N ASP A 155 -1.42 0.82 12.19
CA ASP A 155 -2.20 1.97 11.72
C ASP A 155 -3.17 1.59 10.60
N LEU A 156 -2.70 0.79 9.63
CA LEU A 156 -3.54 0.28 8.54
C LEU A 156 -4.67 -0.60 9.06
N ALA A 157 -4.38 -1.51 10.00
CA ALA A 157 -5.38 -2.34 10.65
C ALA A 157 -6.42 -1.49 11.38
N LYS A 158 -6.00 -0.42 12.08
CA LYS A 158 -6.91 0.51 12.73
C LYS A 158 -7.83 1.20 11.72
N CYS A 159 -7.30 1.72 10.61
CA CYS A 159 -8.10 2.30 9.53
C CYS A 159 -9.15 1.31 9.00
N ILE A 160 -8.75 0.06 8.72
CA ILE A 160 -9.68 -0.96 8.20
C ILE A 160 -10.75 -1.31 9.23
N SER A 161 -10.39 -1.44 10.51
CA SER A 161 -11.29 -1.89 11.57
C SER A 161 -12.48 -0.97 11.84
N ILE A 162 -12.36 0.33 11.53
CA ILE A 162 -13.42 1.32 11.76
C ILE A 162 -14.35 1.48 10.56
N MET A 163 -14.03 0.86 9.42
CA MET A 163 -14.82 0.97 8.19
C MET A 163 -15.96 -0.06 8.19
N PRO A 164 -17.21 0.36 7.90
CA PRO A 164 -18.29 -0.59 7.70
C PRO A 164 -18.05 -1.47 6.46
N THR A 165 -18.37 -2.75 6.58
CA THR A 165 -18.28 -3.76 5.49
C THR A 165 -19.64 -4.08 4.86
N SER A 166 -20.69 -3.36 5.26
CA SER A 166 -22.07 -3.52 4.77
C SER A 166 -22.85 -2.20 4.85
N GLY A 167 -24.00 -2.13 4.17
CA GLY A 167 -24.89 -0.97 4.19
C GLY A 167 -24.44 0.17 3.27
N ASP A 168 -25.08 1.33 3.39
CA ASP A 168 -24.96 2.44 2.41
C ASP A 168 -23.56 3.09 2.37
N LEU A 169 -22.79 2.96 3.45
CA LEU A 169 -21.41 3.46 3.53
C LEU A 169 -20.40 2.47 2.93
N PHE A 170 -20.79 1.21 2.68
CA PHE A 170 -19.95 0.23 2.03
C PHE A 170 -20.02 0.39 0.49
N THR A 171 -19.22 1.33 -0.01
CA THR A 171 -19.25 1.74 -1.42
C THR A 171 -18.22 0.99 -2.28
N ALA A 172 -18.14 1.33 -3.58
CA ALA A 172 -17.09 0.87 -4.49
C ALA A 172 -15.67 1.27 -4.10
N GLN A 173 -15.51 2.15 -3.11
CA GLN A 173 -14.22 2.64 -2.62
C GLN A 173 -13.57 1.72 -1.58
N ALA A 174 -14.20 0.57 -1.28
CA ALA A 174 -13.65 -0.45 -0.40
C ALA A 174 -12.13 -0.65 -0.59
N PRO A 175 -11.30 -0.57 0.48
CA PRO A 175 -9.85 -0.57 0.39
C PRO A 175 -9.29 -1.99 0.16
N LEU A 176 -9.68 -2.62 -0.95
CA LEU A 176 -9.39 -4.03 -1.24
C LEU A 176 -7.89 -4.33 -1.24
N PHE A 177 -7.09 -3.52 -1.95
CA PHE A 177 -5.63 -3.70 -1.97
C PHE A 177 -4.99 -3.43 -0.60
N PRO A 178 -5.30 -2.33 0.12
CA PRO A 178 -4.82 -2.16 1.49
C PRO A 178 -5.13 -3.33 2.42
N VAL A 179 -6.35 -3.90 2.37
CA VAL A 179 -6.73 -5.06 3.18
C VAL A 179 -5.94 -6.32 2.77
N PHE A 180 -5.79 -6.56 1.46
CA PHE A 180 -5.00 -7.67 0.95
C PHE A 180 -3.53 -7.56 1.37
N LEU A 181 -2.94 -6.36 1.24
CA LEU A 181 -1.56 -6.07 1.65
C LEU A 181 -1.36 -6.32 3.15
N LEU A 182 -2.29 -5.81 4.00
CA LEU A 182 -2.25 -6.06 5.44
C LEU A 182 -2.25 -7.57 5.72
N GLY A 183 -3.19 -8.31 5.13
CA GLY A 183 -3.29 -9.75 5.32
C GLY A 183 -2.04 -10.49 4.86
N MET A 184 -1.51 -10.16 3.67
CA MET A 184 -0.32 -10.79 3.10
C MET A 184 0.91 -10.56 3.98
N LEU A 185 1.05 -9.37 4.55
CA LEU A 185 2.23 -9.01 5.32
C LEU A 185 2.14 -9.30 6.82
N ALA A 186 0.94 -9.61 7.33
CA ALA A 186 0.69 -9.84 8.74
C ALA A 186 1.58 -10.94 9.33
N THR A 187 2.39 -10.56 10.31
CA THR A 187 3.13 -11.47 11.20
C THR A 187 2.54 -11.49 12.61
N GLU A 188 1.77 -10.45 12.98
CA GLU A 188 0.99 -10.41 14.21
C GLU A 188 -0.43 -10.96 14.00
N PRO A 189 -0.97 -11.75 14.96
CA PRO A 189 -2.31 -12.32 14.83
C PRO A 189 -3.42 -11.28 14.61
N GLN A 190 -3.26 -10.09 15.19
CA GLN A 190 -4.24 -9.01 15.12
C GLN A 190 -4.37 -8.43 13.71
N HIS A 191 -3.26 -8.23 13.00
CA HIS A 191 -3.28 -7.76 11.60
C HIS A 191 -3.97 -8.79 10.69
N LYS A 192 -3.63 -10.07 10.87
CA LYS A 192 -4.22 -11.18 10.12
C LYS A 192 -5.72 -11.27 10.35
N GLU A 193 -6.13 -11.14 11.60
CA GLU A 193 -7.53 -11.17 12.01
C GLU A 193 -8.35 -10.01 11.43
N THR A 194 -7.80 -8.80 11.39
CA THR A 194 -8.45 -7.65 10.76
C THR A 194 -8.71 -7.89 9.27
N ALA A 195 -7.72 -8.38 8.54
CA ALA A 195 -7.89 -8.71 7.12
C ALA A 195 -8.91 -9.84 6.93
N ARG A 196 -8.81 -10.90 7.74
CA ARG A 196 -9.72 -12.06 7.73
C ARG A 196 -11.19 -11.65 7.90
N LYS A 197 -11.50 -10.90 8.96
CA LYS A 197 -12.84 -10.39 9.26
C LYS A 197 -13.40 -9.55 8.12
N TRP A 198 -12.57 -8.69 7.53
CA TRP A 198 -12.99 -7.85 6.41
C TRP A 198 -13.36 -8.71 5.19
N PHE A 199 -12.51 -9.67 4.81
CA PHE A 199 -12.77 -10.55 3.66
C PHE A 199 -14.02 -11.41 3.87
N GLU A 200 -14.21 -11.96 5.06
CA GLU A 200 -15.40 -12.76 5.40
C GLU A 200 -16.68 -11.93 5.31
N ALA A 201 -16.70 -10.75 5.94
CA ALA A 201 -17.87 -9.87 5.90
C ALA A 201 -18.22 -9.42 4.47
N VAL A 202 -17.22 -9.13 3.63
CA VAL A 202 -17.46 -8.71 2.25
C VAL A 202 -17.82 -9.88 1.33
N ALA A 203 -17.31 -11.09 1.58
CA ALA A 203 -17.64 -12.28 0.79
C ALA A 203 -19.13 -12.67 0.91
N GLU A 204 -19.77 -12.34 2.03
CA GLU A 204 -21.22 -12.51 2.23
C GLU A 204 -22.06 -11.53 1.40
N THR A 205 -21.44 -10.49 0.81
CA THR A 205 -22.13 -9.49 -0.01
C THR A 205 -22.18 -9.92 -1.49
N PRO A 206 -23.37 -10.09 -2.12
CA PRO A 206 -23.53 -10.73 -3.44
C PRO A 206 -22.89 -10.03 -4.66
N ALA A 207 -22.34 -8.82 -4.51
CA ALA A 207 -21.96 -7.96 -5.64
C ALA A 207 -20.44 -7.92 -5.96
N ARG A 208 -19.60 -8.68 -5.25
CA ARG A 208 -18.13 -8.55 -5.30
C ARG A 208 -17.42 -9.84 -5.71
N ASN A 209 -17.67 -10.29 -6.94
CA ASN A 209 -17.16 -11.58 -7.45
C ASN A 209 -15.63 -11.78 -7.38
N SER A 210 -14.83 -10.70 -7.34
CA SER A 210 -13.37 -10.80 -7.20
C SER A 210 -12.89 -10.99 -5.75
N VAL A 211 -13.71 -10.68 -4.75
CA VAL A 211 -13.30 -10.71 -3.33
C VAL A 211 -13.11 -12.14 -2.82
N PRO A 212 -14.04 -13.10 -3.03
CA PRO A 212 -13.84 -14.48 -2.60
C PRO A 212 -12.57 -15.09 -3.21
N VAL A 213 -12.37 -14.81 -4.49
CA VAL A 213 -11.22 -15.27 -5.25
C VAL A 213 -9.91 -14.74 -4.65
N LEU A 214 -9.85 -13.43 -4.37
CA LEU A 214 -8.67 -12.81 -3.77
C LEU A 214 -8.43 -13.33 -2.34
N TYR A 215 -9.49 -13.61 -1.58
CA TYR A 215 -9.36 -14.20 -0.25
C TYR A 215 -8.78 -15.61 -0.29
N GLU A 216 -9.18 -16.43 -1.26
CA GLU A 216 -8.58 -17.76 -1.45
C GLU A 216 -7.09 -17.68 -1.82
N SER A 217 -6.69 -16.72 -2.66
CA SER A 217 -5.27 -16.44 -2.89
C SER A 217 -4.54 -16.04 -1.61
N LEU A 218 -5.14 -15.19 -0.77
CA LEU A 218 -4.55 -14.79 0.51
C LEU A 218 -4.37 -15.99 1.46
N LYS A 219 -5.36 -16.89 1.54
CA LYS A 219 -5.25 -18.13 2.34
C LYS A 219 -4.13 -19.04 1.84
N ARG A 220 -3.95 -19.17 0.53
CA ARG A 220 -2.83 -19.93 -0.06
C ARG A 220 -1.49 -19.30 0.31
N ILE A 221 -1.37 -17.97 0.21
CA ILE A 221 -0.16 -17.24 0.64
C ILE A 221 0.15 -17.52 2.12
N TRP A 222 -0.84 -17.41 3.01
CA TRP A 222 -0.67 -17.73 4.43
C TRP A 222 -0.20 -19.17 4.68
N SER A 223 -0.50 -20.09 3.78
CA SER A 223 -0.04 -21.47 3.95
C SER A 223 1.48 -21.55 3.88
N TRP A 224 2.16 -20.75 3.05
CA TRP A 224 3.59 -20.92 2.79
C TRP A 224 4.47 -19.76 3.27
N ILE A 225 3.94 -18.54 3.37
CA ILE A 225 4.76 -17.32 3.53
C ILE A 225 5.67 -17.35 4.75
N ASP A 226 5.23 -17.92 5.87
CA ASP A 226 6.06 -18.00 7.10
C ASP A 226 6.99 -19.22 7.13
N ARG A 227 6.73 -20.24 6.29
CA ARG A 227 7.57 -21.45 6.20
C ARG A 227 8.70 -21.29 5.19
N GLU A 228 8.41 -20.66 4.05
CA GLU A 228 9.33 -20.55 2.92
C GLU A 228 10.16 -19.26 2.97
N LEU A 229 9.58 -18.16 3.48
CA LEU A 229 10.35 -16.96 3.81
C LEU A 229 10.77 -17.05 5.27
N VAL A 230 11.77 -17.88 5.55
CA VAL A 230 12.40 -17.95 6.87
C VAL A 230 13.11 -16.61 7.13
N MET A 231 12.38 -15.69 7.77
CA MET A 231 12.85 -14.32 8.01
C MET A 231 13.92 -14.24 9.11
N THR A 232 14.11 -15.32 9.89
CA THR A 232 15.03 -15.40 11.03
C THR A 232 16.50 -15.20 10.65
N ASP A 233 16.89 -15.39 9.40
CA ASP A 233 18.26 -15.10 8.93
C ASP A 233 18.51 -13.59 8.69
N PHE A 234 17.48 -12.73 8.79
CA PHE A 234 17.51 -11.35 8.29
C PHE A 234 16.78 -10.34 9.19
N MET A 235 16.43 -10.71 10.43
CA MET A 235 15.60 -9.89 11.33
C MET A 235 16.25 -8.60 11.80
N VAL A 236 17.57 -8.49 11.70
CA VAL A 236 18.32 -7.30 12.07
C VAL A 236 19.10 -6.85 10.85
N VAL A 237 18.53 -5.93 10.08
CA VAL A 237 19.36 -5.10 9.22
C VAL A 237 20.27 -4.35 10.19
N GLU A 238 21.57 -4.64 10.18
CA GLU A 238 22.48 -3.94 11.07
C GLU A 238 22.35 -2.43 10.81
N PRO A 239 22.46 -1.61 11.88
CA PRO A 239 22.57 -0.18 11.70
C PRO A 239 23.63 0.10 10.62
N HIS A 240 23.27 0.90 9.61
CA HIS A 240 24.13 1.28 8.47
C HIS A 240 24.28 0.25 7.34
N THR A 241 23.61 -0.90 7.35
CA THR A 241 23.55 -1.74 6.13
C THR A 241 22.92 -0.95 4.99
N LEU A 242 23.67 -0.80 3.89
CA LEU A 242 23.18 -0.12 2.70
C LEU A 242 21.99 -0.89 2.13
N ILE A 243 21.03 -0.18 1.56
CA ILE A 243 19.82 -0.80 0.99
C ILE A 243 20.21 -1.86 -0.06
N LYS A 244 21.33 -1.66 -0.79
CA LYS A 244 21.78 -2.57 -1.85
C LYS A 244 22.19 -3.95 -1.34
N ASP A 245 22.67 -3.99 -0.10
CA ASP A 245 23.14 -5.21 0.56
C ASP A 245 21.99 -5.96 1.26
N ARG A 246 20.80 -5.35 1.35
CA ARG A 246 19.60 -6.01 1.87
C ARG A 246 19.00 -6.95 0.83
N ARG A 247 18.52 -8.12 1.25
CA ARG A 247 17.82 -9.06 0.39
C ARG A 247 16.55 -8.45 -0.20
N SER A 248 16.33 -8.61 -1.51
CA SER A 248 15.10 -8.17 -2.20
C SER A 248 13.93 -9.13 -1.99
N TRP A 249 13.58 -9.42 -0.72
CA TRP A 249 12.61 -10.46 -0.35
C TRP A 249 11.20 -10.23 -0.93
N TRP A 250 10.80 -8.97 -1.20
CA TRP A 250 9.54 -8.68 -1.88
C TRP A 250 9.49 -9.33 -3.27
N GLU A 251 10.60 -9.29 -4.01
CA GLU A 251 10.65 -9.90 -5.34
C GLU A 251 10.59 -11.43 -5.25
N ASP A 252 11.14 -12.03 -4.18
CA ASP A 252 10.99 -13.48 -3.90
C ASP A 252 9.52 -13.85 -3.63
N VAL A 253 8.80 -13.03 -2.85
CA VAL A 253 7.34 -13.21 -2.61
C VAL A 253 6.57 -13.15 -3.92
N VAL A 254 6.84 -12.13 -4.73
CA VAL A 254 6.17 -11.91 -6.01
C VAL A 254 6.44 -13.06 -6.98
N ALA A 255 7.70 -13.51 -7.08
CA ALA A 255 8.06 -14.68 -7.89
C ALA A 255 7.30 -15.93 -7.43
N ARG A 256 7.27 -16.18 -6.12
CA ARG A 256 6.53 -17.32 -5.56
C ARG A 256 5.03 -17.25 -5.85
N ILE A 257 4.43 -16.07 -5.71
CA ILE A 257 3.03 -15.84 -6.07
C ILE A 257 2.77 -16.14 -7.55
N TYR A 258 3.65 -15.68 -8.46
CA TYR A 258 3.53 -15.98 -9.89
C TYR A 258 3.64 -17.47 -10.22
N GLU A 259 4.39 -18.24 -9.43
CA GLU A 259 4.51 -19.69 -9.60
C GLU A 259 3.31 -20.45 -9.06
N THR A 260 2.68 -19.97 -7.98
CA THR A 260 1.64 -20.72 -7.25
C THR A 260 0.21 -20.28 -7.55
N GLU A 261 0.02 -19.05 -8.05
CA GLU A 261 -1.30 -18.48 -8.28
C GLU A 261 -1.62 -18.46 -9.77
N ASP A 262 -2.74 -19.09 -10.15
CA ASP A 262 -3.26 -19.06 -11.53
C ASP A 262 -3.76 -17.65 -11.94
N GLN A 263 -3.85 -16.73 -10.98
CA GLN A 263 -4.37 -15.38 -11.18
C GLN A 263 -3.28 -14.33 -11.18
N VAL A 264 -3.46 -13.33 -12.04
CA VAL A 264 -2.54 -12.20 -12.11
C VAL A 264 -2.80 -11.27 -10.91
N LEU A 265 -2.02 -11.44 -9.85
CA LEU A 265 -1.91 -10.48 -8.77
C LEU A 265 -0.90 -9.40 -9.16
N CYS A 266 -1.38 -8.18 -9.45
CA CYS A 266 -0.53 -7.04 -9.82
C CYS A 266 0.14 -6.42 -8.58
N LEU A 267 1.10 -7.14 -8.01
CA LEU A 267 1.98 -6.68 -6.91
C LEU A 267 3.29 -6.06 -7.41
N THR A 268 3.45 -6.01 -8.75
CA THR A 268 4.60 -5.44 -9.46
C THR A 268 4.31 -4.06 -10.01
#